data_AF-A0AAW3RTG7-F1
#
_entry.id   AF-A0AAW3RTG7-F1
#
_cell.length_a   1.000
_cell.length_b   1.000
_cell.length_c   1.000
_cell.angle_alpha   90.00
_cell.angle_beta   90.00
_cell.angle_gamma   90.00
#
_symmetry.space_group_name_H-M   'P 1'
#
loop_
_entity.id
_entity.type
_entity.pdbx_description
1 polymer ?
#
loop_
_entity_poly.entity_id
_entity_poly.type
_entity_poly.pdbx_seq_one_letter_code
_entity_poly.pdbx_strand_id
1 'polypeptide(L)'
;MMIIKKVLFIFFLLFPFFLNAKTTDDYLNESKMGICKKMIEQEGEISVYECAYLMVKESDKKLNKRLSERTLELVKINDNDIIKAFKKHQRSWERYKKDRCTYVTSGTEKDSAAYQFHLNLCNATENYRRIETLEDEPGFP
;
A
#
# COMPACT_ATOMS: atom_id res chain seq x y z
N MET A 1 -20.71 26.12 -49.31
CA MET A 1 -21.11 25.00 -48.43
C MET A 1 -19.98 23.96 -48.43
N MET A 2 -19.19 23.91 -47.34
CA MET A 2 -18.54 22.72 -46.78
C MET A 2 -17.45 23.17 -45.80
N ILE A 3 -17.86 23.29 -44.53
CA ILE A 3 -16.98 23.42 -43.37
C ILE A 3 -16.46 22.02 -43.07
N ILE A 4 -15.27 21.66 -43.56
CA ILE A 4 -14.60 20.40 -43.20
C ILE A 4 -13.17 20.70 -42.81
N LYS A 5 -12.97 21.38 -41.67
CA LYS A 5 -11.69 21.43 -40.95
C LYS A 5 -11.98 21.80 -39.50
N LYS A 6 -12.37 20.83 -38.64
CA LYS A 6 -12.28 20.97 -37.15
C LYS A 6 -12.73 19.77 -36.31
N VAL A 7 -12.77 18.52 -36.82
CA VAL A 7 -13.31 17.38 -36.04
C VAL A 7 -12.26 16.31 -35.71
N LEU A 8 -10.96 16.61 -35.79
CA LEU A 8 -9.91 15.59 -35.59
C LEU A 8 -8.95 15.86 -34.42
N PHE A 9 -9.39 16.60 -33.40
CA PHE A 9 -8.53 16.91 -32.24
C PHE A 9 -9.17 16.71 -30.86
N ILE A 10 -10.29 15.99 -30.76
CA ILE A 10 -10.99 15.75 -29.46
C ILE A 10 -11.17 14.25 -29.15
N PHE A 11 -10.51 13.35 -29.88
CA PHE A 11 -10.61 11.90 -29.58
C PHE A 11 -9.43 11.33 -28.78
N PHE A 12 -8.40 12.13 -28.47
CA PHE A 12 -7.25 11.69 -27.66
C PHE A 12 -7.36 12.05 -26.15
N LEU A 13 -8.47 12.68 -25.72
CA LEU A 13 -8.71 13.06 -24.32
C LEU A 13 -9.60 12.06 -23.55
N LEU A 14 -9.95 10.93 -24.18
CA LEU A 14 -10.76 9.87 -23.56
C LEU A 14 -9.99 8.54 -23.47
N PHE A 15 -8.66 8.58 -23.37
CA PHE A 15 -7.96 7.47 -22.73
C PHE A 15 -8.13 7.67 -21.23
N PRO A 16 -8.93 6.85 -20.54
CA PRO A 16 -8.84 6.81 -19.10
C PRO A 16 -7.43 6.28 -18.88
N PHE A 17 -6.54 7.12 -18.37
CA PHE A 17 -5.38 6.59 -17.67
C PHE A 17 -5.96 5.81 -16.49
N PHE A 18 -6.27 4.53 -16.71
CA PHE A 18 -6.74 3.61 -15.69
C PHE A 18 -5.56 3.34 -14.76
N LEU A 19 -5.18 4.34 -13.95
CA LEU A 19 -4.41 4.14 -12.73
C LEU A 19 -5.36 3.45 -11.75
N ASN A 20 -5.55 2.15 -11.93
CA ASN A 20 -6.24 1.34 -10.96
C ASN A 20 -5.35 1.26 -9.72
N ALA A 21 -5.88 1.68 -8.57
CA ALA A 21 -5.21 1.45 -7.31
C ALA A 21 -5.01 -0.06 -7.11
N LYS A 22 -3.82 -0.46 -6.66
CA LYS A 22 -3.51 -1.87 -6.41
C LYS A 22 -4.49 -2.47 -5.40
N THR A 23 -5.02 -3.63 -5.76
CA THR A 23 -5.84 -4.47 -4.90
C THR A 23 -4.97 -5.26 -3.93
N THR A 24 -5.60 -5.89 -2.93
CA THR A 24 -4.90 -6.82 -2.03
C THR A 24 -4.28 -8.00 -2.79
N ASP A 25 -4.97 -8.49 -3.83
CA ASP A 25 -4.48 -9.59 -4.64
C ASP A 25 -3.26 -9.18 -5.49
N ASP A 26 -3.20 -7.94 -5.95
CA ASP A 26 -2.04 -7.41 -6.66
C ASP A 26 -0.78 -7.46 -5.78
N TYR A 27 -0.86 -6.96 -4.54
CA TYR A 27 0.27 -7.03 -3.60
C TYR A 27 0.66 -8.47 -3.27
N LEU A 28 -0.31 -9.37 -3.11
CA LEU A 28 -0.03 -10.78 -2.85
C LEU A 28 0.68 -11.43 -4.05
N ASN A 29 0.22 -11.17 -5.27
CA ASN A 29 0.81 -11.71 -6.50
C ASN A 29 2.23 -11.16 -6.73
N GLU A 30 2.44 -9.86 -6.54
CA GLU A 30 3.79 -9.26 -6.55
C GLU A 30 4.71 -9.92 -5.51
N SER A 31 4.20 -10.18 -4.31
CA SER A 31 4.97 -10.82 -3.22
C SER A 31 5.28 -12.28 -3.51
N LYS A 32 4.35 -13.02 -4.12
CA LYS A 32 4.56 -14.40 -4.61
C LYS A 32 5.71 -14.48 -5.63
N MET A 33 5.82 -13.49 -6.51
CA MET A 33 6.92 -13.40 -7.48
C MET A 33 8.21 -12.83 -6.90
N GLY A 34 8.12 -12.13 -5.76
CA GLY A 34 9.23 -11.49 -5.07
C GLY A 34 9.62 -12.23 -3.79
N ILE A 35 9.28 -11.63 -2.65
CA ILE A 35 9.76 -12.04 -1.32
C ILE A 35 9.39 -13.48 -0.93
N CYS A 36 8.32 -14.04 -1.50
CA CYS A 36 7.85 -15.40 -1.23
C CYS A 36 8.31 -16.42 -2.27
N LYS A 37 8.99 -15.99 -3.36
CA LYS A 37 9.30 -16.84 -4.52
C LYS A 37 10.02 -18.13 -4.14
N LYS A 38 11.11 -18.02 -3.37
CA LYS A 38 11.92 -19.18 -2.97
C LYS A 38 11.14 -20.20 -2.13
N MET A 39 10.21 -19.73 -1.31
CA MET A 39 9.39 -20.57 -0.44
C MET A 39 8.31 -21.30 -1.24
N ILE A 40 7.66 -20.60 -2.18
CA ILE A 40 6.67 -21.20 -3.09
C ILE A 40 7.30 -22.27 -3.98
N GLU A 41 8.53 -22.02 -4.47
CA GLU A 41 9.29 -22.98 -5.27
C GLU A 41 9.68 -24.25 -4.48
N GLN A 42 9.76 -24.19 -3.15
CA GLN A 42 10.22 -25.30 -2.29
C GLN A 42 9.09 -26.08 -1.61
N GLU A 43 7.97 -25.43 -1.25
CA GLU A 43 6.98 -25.99 -0.31
C GLU A 43 5.53 -26.09 -0.84
N GLY A 44 5.25 -25.65 -2.08
CA GLY A 44 3.90 -25.76 -2.67
C GLY A 44 2.85 -24.82 -2.05
N GLU A 45 1.55 -25.14 -2.13
CA GLU A 45 0.42 -24.24 -1.80
C GLU A 45 0.30 -23.85 -0.30
N ILE A 46 0.82 -24.66 0.62
CA ILE A 46 0.84 -24.39 2.08
C ILE A 46 1.55 -23.07 2.41
N SER A 47 2.39 -22.59 1.48
CA SER A 47 3.19 -21.37 1.55
C SER A 47 2.41 -20.04 1.54
N VAL A 48 1.11 -20.03 1.23
CA VAL A 48 0.37 -18.74 1.12
C VAL A 48 0.16 -18.07 2.48
N TYR A 49 -0.07 -18.86 3.54
CA TYR A 49 -0.18 -18.36 4.91
C TYR A 49 1.14 -17.76 5.40
N GLU A 50 2.24 -18.47 5.14
CA GLU A 50 3.58 -18.02 5.50
C GLU A 50 4.00 -16.80 4.66
N CYS A 51 3.56 -16.74 3.40
CA CYS A 51 3.81 -15.60 2.54
C CYS A 51 3.18 -14.32 3.12
N ALA A 52 1.93 -14.39 3.57
CA ALA A 52 1.29 -13.24 4.22
C ALA A 52 2.06 -12.77 5.47
N TYR A 53 2.60 -13.70 6.26
CA TYR A 53 3.44 -13.36 7.40
C TYR A 53 4.76 -12.68 7.01
N LEU A 54 5.44 -13.18 5.96
CA LEU A 54 6.64 -12.55 5.43
C LEU A 54 6.36 -11.17 4.85
N MET A 55 5.23 -10.99 4.17
CA MET A 55 4.77 -9.69 3.68
C MET A 55 4.60 -8.68 4.81
N VAL A 56 4.07 -9.07 5.97
CA VAL A 56 3.97 -8.17 7.14
C VAL A 56 5.36 -7.74 7.61
N LYS A 57 6.27 -8.70 7.85
CA LYS A 57 7.63 -8.38 8.32
C LYS A 57 8.36 -7.43 7.38
N GLU A 58 8.24 -7.69 6.09
CA GLU A 58 8.95 -6.94 5.07
C GLU A 58 8.36 -5.54 4.90
N SER A 59 7.04 -5.43 4.82
CA SER A 59 6.33 -4.16 4.70
C SER A 59 6.50 -3.29 5.94
N ASP A 60 6.49 -3.84 7.16
CA ASP A 60 6.78 -3.11 8.39
C ASP A 60 8.20 -2.53 8.39
N LYS A 61 9.20 -3.33 7.97
CA LYS A 61 10.58 -2.88 7.85
C LYS A 61 10.70 -1.72 6.85
N LYS A 62 10.07 -1.85 5.68
CA LYS A 62 10.07 -0.80 4.64
C LYS A 62 9.36 0.47 5.11
N LEU A 63 8.18 0.33 5.73
CA LEU A 63 7.41 1.47 6.22
C LEU A 63 8.18 2.24 7.30
N ASN A 64 8.76 1.54 8.27
CA ASN A 64 9.58 2.18 9.32
C ASN A 64 10.78 2.94 8.74
N LYS A 65 11.44 2.35 7.73
CA LYS A 65 12.53 3.02 7.02
C LYS A 65 12.03 4.30 6.33
N ARG A 66 10.95 4.22 5.54
CA ARG A 66 10.39 5.37 4.82
C ARG A 66 9.90 6.47 5.76
N LEU A 67 9.27 6.12 6.89
CA LEU A 67 8.84 7.08 7.91
C LEU A 67 10.04 7.79 8.56
N SER A 68 11.14 7.08 8.79
CA SER A 68 12.39 7.67 9.30
C SER A 68 12.97 8.66 8.29
N GLU A 69 13.08 8.26 7.02
CA GLU A 69 13.55 9.13 5.93
C GLU A 69 12.69 10.39 5.79
N ARG A 70 11.36 10.22 5.77
CA ARG A 70 10.41 11.35 5.69
C ARG A 70 10.52 12.27 6.90
N THR A 71 10.73 11.72 8.10
CA THR A 71 10.94 12.54 9.30
C THR A 71 12.23 13.35 9.19
N LEU A 72 13.31 12.77 8.66
CA LEU A 72 14.57 13.49 8.42
C LEU A 72 14.43 14.57 7.35
N GLU A 73 13.69 14.31 6.27
CA GLU A 73 13.32 15.34 5.28
C GLU A 73 12.60 16.52 5.93
N LEU A 74 11.57 16.23 6.74
CA LEU A 74 10.76 17.23 7.45
C LEU A 74 11.57 18.05 8.46
N VAL A 75 12.50 17.43 9.18
CA VAL A 75 13.37 18.13 10.13
C VAL A 75 14.28 19.13 9.41
N LYS A 76 14.72 18.85 8.17
CA LYS A 76 15.55 19.79 7.39
C LYS A 76 14.81 21.07 7.02
N ILE A 77 13.49 21.00 6.83
CA ILE A 77 12.63 22.17 6.56
C ILE A 77 12.48 23.04 7.82
N ASN A 78 12.70 22.45 9.00
CA ASN A 78 12.66 23.13 10.31
C ASN A 78 11.32 23.83 10.60
N ASP A 79 10.22 23.28 10.07
CA ASP A 79 8.86 23.71 10.37
C ASP A 79 8.19 22.73 11.33
N ASN A 80 8.02 23.17 12.58
CA ASN A 80 7.43 22.36 13.65
C ASN A 80 5.96 22.03 13.41
N ASP A 81 5.21 22.89 12.74
CA ASP A 81 3.79 22.68 12.50
C ASP A 81 3.60 21.60 11.43
N ILE A 82 4.43 21.58 10.39
CA ILE A 82 4.46 20.51 9.39
C ILE A 82 4.85 19.17 10.03
N ILE A 83 5.89 19.13 10.87
CA ILE A 83 6.31 17.91 11.57
C ILE A 83 5.18 17.39 12.47
N LYS A 84 4.49 18.28 13.19
CA LYS A 84 3.36 17.92 14.06
C LYS A 84 2.17 17.41 13.25
N ALA A 85 1.87 18.03 12.11
CA ALA A 85 0.83 17.60 11.20
C ALA A 85 1.12 16.21 10.63
N PHE A 86 2.35 15.95 10.17
CA PHE A 86 2.77 14.64 9.69
C PHE A 86 2.63 13.55 10.76
N LYS A 87 3.11 13.80 11.99
CA LYS A 87 2.94 12.86 13.11
C LYS A 87 1.47 12.60 13.44
N LYS A 88 0.61 13.61 13.35
CA LYS A 88 -0.84 13.43 13.54
C LYS A 88 -1.45 12.59 12.42
N HIS A 89 -1.08 12.88 11.17
CA HIS A 89 -1.54 12.12 10.00
C HIS A 89 -1.13 10.64 10.10
N GLN A 90 0.12 10.37 10.48
CA GLN A 90 0.61 9.00 10.66
C GLN A 90 -0.17 8.23 11.75
N ARG A 91 -0.45 8.86 12.90
CA ARG A 91 -1.28 8.25 13.95
C ARG A 91 -2.72 7.99 13.50
N SER A 92 -3.29 8.90 12.69
CA SER A 92 -4.62 8.71 12.10
C SER A 92 -4.63 7.53 11.14
N TRP A 93 -3.59 7.38 10.32
CA TRP A 93 -3.45 6.24 9.42
C TRP A 93 -3.29 4.92 10.19
N GLU A 94 -2.51 4.88 11.27
CA GLU A 94 -2.36 3.68 12.11
C GLU A 94 -3.70 3.22 12.71
N ARG A 95 -4.53 4.18 13.14
CA ARG A 95 -5.89 3.88 13.60
C ARG A 95 -6.77 3.33 12.47
N TYR A 96 -6.75 3.98 11.31
CA TYR A 96 -7.46 3.50 10.13
C TYR A 96 -7.04 2.07 9.75
N LYS A 97 -5.73 1.77 9.72
CA LYS A 97 -5.22 0.42 9.43
C LYS A 97 -5.79 -0.61 10.40
N LYS A 98 -5.76 -0.31 11.70
CA LYS A 98 -6.32 -1.19 12.74
C LYS A 98 -7.82 -1.44 12.54
N ASP A 99 -8.60 -0.38 12.34
CA ASP A 99 -10.05 -0.48 12.19
C ASP A 99 -10.43 -1.25 10.92
N ARG A 100 -9.74 -0.96 9.80
CA ARG A 100 -9.92 -1.69 8.54
C ARG A 100 -9.56 -3.15 8.67
N CYS A 101 -8.40 -3.48 9.24
CA CYS A 101 -7.99 -4.88 9.38
C CYS A 101 -8.83 -5.66 10.39
N THR A 102 -9.50 -4.97 11.32
CA THR A 102 -10.54 -5.57 12.17
C THR A 102 -11.82 -5.82 11.37
N TYR A 103 -12.23 -4.87 10.53
CA TYR A 103 -13.42 -5.02 9.69
C TYR A 103 -13.29 -6.19 8.70
N VAL A 104 -12.18 -6.29 7.97
CA VAL A 104 -11.99 -7.36 6.97
C VAL A 104 -11.87 -8.76 7.57
N THR A 105 -11.52 -8.86 8.87
CA THR A 105 -11.40 -10.14 9.58
C THR A 105 -12.63 -10.46 10.44
N SER A 106 -13.64 -9.59 10.45
CA SER A 106 -14.80 -9.70 11.35
C SER A 106 -15.67 -10.95 11.12
N GLY A 107 -15.65 -11.51 9.91
CA GLY A 107 -16.37 -12.73 9.55
C GLY A 107 -15.57 -14.02 9.77
N THR A 108 -14.37 -13.95 10.34
CA THR A 108 -13.47 -15.09 10.50
C THR A 108 -13.22 -15.38 11.97
N GLU A 109 -13.19 -16.65 12.36
CA GLU A 109 -12.92 -17.09 13.73
C GLU A 109 -11.52 -16.64 14.18
N LYS A 110 -11.43 -15.88 15.28
CA LYS A 110 -10.22 -15.17 15.73
C LYS A 110 -8.99 -16.06 15.92
N ASP A 111 -9.20 -17.31 16.31
CA ASP A 111 -8.11 -18.25 16.61
C ASP A 111 -7.79 -19.17 15.41
N SER A 112 -8.45 -18.97 14.26
CA SER A 112 -8.23 -19.76 13.05
C SER A 112 -7.00 -19.28 12.27
N ALA A 113 -6.39 -20.21 11.53
CA ALA A 113 -5.34 -19.88 10.56
C ALA A 113 -5.83 -18.88 9.51
N ALA A 114 -7.09 -19.00 9.06
CA ALA A 114 -7.71 -18.09 8.11
C ALA A 114 -7.76 -16.65 8.63
N TYR A 115 -8.10 -16.45 9.91
CA TYR A 115 -8.09 -15.12 10.52
C TYR A 115 -6.69 -14.52 10.52
N GLN A 116 -5.68 -15.30 10.91
CA GLN A 116 -4.29 -14.83 10.91
C GLN A 116 -3.80 -14.49 9.51
N PHE A 117 -4.16 -15.28 8.50
CA PHE A 117 -3.87 -14.98 7.11
C PHE A 117 -4.48 -13.67 6.65
N HIS A 118 -5.79 -13.48 6.84
CA HIS A 118 -6.46 -12.26 6.44
C HIS A 118 -5.95 -11.03 7.20
N LEU A 119 -5.65 -11.18 8.49
CA LEU A 119 -5.04 -10.13 9.31
C LEU A 119 -3.66 -9.75 8.78
N ASN A 120 -2.79 -10.72 8.53
CA ASN A 120 -1.45 -10.48 8.00
C ASN A 120 -1.50 -9.83 6.62
N LEU A 121 -2.31 -10.39 5.71
CA LEU A 121 -2.45 -9.87 4.37
C LEU A 121 -2.99 -8.43 4.35
N CYS A 122 -3.98 -8.12 5.21
CA CYS A 122 -4.47 -6.76 5.37
C CYS A 122 -3.38 -5.82 5.89
N ASN A 123 -2.68 -6.19 6.97
CA ASN A 123 -1.63 -5.35 7.54
C ASN A 123 -0.53 -5.05 6.52
N ALA A 124 -0.07 -6.06 5.79
CA ALA A 124 0.93 -5.88 4.75
C ALA A 124 0.44 -4.98 3.60
N THR A 125 -0.79 -5.20 3.13
CA THR A 125 -1.40 -4.39 2.07
C THR A 125 -1.46 -2.91 2.47
N GLU A 126 -1.96 -2.61 3.67
CA GLU A 126 -2.06 -1.22 4.12
C GLU A 126 -0.68 -0.60 4.32
N ASN A 127 0.31 -1.36 4.80
CA ASN A 127 1.69 -0.89 4.88
C ASN A 127 2.25 -0.52 3.49
N TYR A 128 2.07 -1.36 2.47
CA TYR A 128 2.52 -1.05 1.10
C TYR A 128 1.82 0.18 0.53
N ARG A 129 0.50 0.30 0.68
CA ARG A 129 -0.25 1.51 0.27
C ARG A 129 0.28 2.78 0.95
N ARG A 130 0.65 2.68 2.23
CA ARG A 130 1.22 3.82 2.96
C ARG A 130 2.60 4.19 2.45
N ILE A 131 3.43 3.20 2.11
CA ILE A 131 4.73 3.44 1.48
C ILE A 131 4.54 4.18 0.15
N GLU A 132 3.67 3.68 -0.73
CA GLU A 132 3.35 4.32 -2.03
C GLU A 132 2.83 5.76 -1.81
N THR A 133 1.91 5.96 -0.86
CA THR A 133 1.43 7.31 -0.50
C THR A 133 2.57 8.23 -0.05
N LEU A 134 3.51 7.73 0.75
CA LEU A 134 4.66 8.51 1.23
C LEU A 134 5.71 8.80 0.14
N GLU A 135 5.75 7.98 -0.92
CA GLU A 135 6.60 8.19 -2.10
C GLU A 135 6.01 9.24 -3.04
N ASP A 136 4.69 9.25 -3.18
CA ASP A 136 3.95 10.19 -4.03
C ASP A 136 3.65 11.55 -3.36
N GLU A 137 3.75 11.62 -2.03
CA GLU A 137 3.61 12.89 -1.30
C GLU A 137 4.67 13.89 -1.78
N PRO A 138 4.27 15.11 -2.21
CA PRO A 138 5.22 16.09 -2.71
C PRO A 138 6.30 16.40 -1.66
N GLY A 139 7.51 16.68 -2.14
CA GLY A 139 8.50 17.38 -1.34
C GLY A 139 7.90 18.71 -0.88
N PHE A 140 8.03 19.02 0.41
CA PHE A 140 7.69 20.36 0.87
C PHE A 140 8.71 21.35 0.27
N PRO A 141 8.25 22.53 -0.18
CA PRO A 141 9.10 23.54 -0.81
C PRO A 141 10.19 24.08 0.12
#